data_AF-A0A1L7I2U5-F1
#
_entry.id   AF-A0A1L7I2U5-F1
#
_cell.length_a   1.000
_cell.length_b   1.000
_cell.length_c   1.000
_cell.angle_alpha   90.00
_cell.angle_beta   90.00
_cell.angle_gamma   90.00
#
_symmetry.space_group_name_H-M   'P 1'
#
loop_
_entity.id
_entity.type
_entity.pdbx_description
1 polymer ?
#
loop_
_entity_poly.entity_id
_entity_poly.type
_entity_poly.pdbx_seq_one_letter_code
_entity_poly.pdbx_strand_id
1 'polypeptide(L)'
;MNFRTQFAKGYEFSEDAETGETIRTETTHAFSPAYLQTGPGIMWKKGDDFMVNLAPATARFIFVDKAFTSGPEYMDGDYFGVDAGEGMRFEFGASLTALAAFDIVENVRMENSINLYSNYLDKPGNVDIDYLMNLQMGINEFLSANLLFQAIYDDNAVGAFQIREVFGVGFNYKL
;
A
#
# COMPACT_ATOMS: atom_id res chain seq x y z
N MET A 1 -8.69 13.02 4.83
CA MET A 1 -9.34 11.89 4.13
C MET A 1 -8.33 11.31 3.16
N ASN A 2 -8.11 9.99 3.18
CA ASN A 2 -7.22 9.26 2.29
C ASN A 2 -8.02 8.11 1.66
N PHE A 3 -7.99 7.99 0.34
CA PHE A 3 -8.64 6.91 -0.40
C PHE A 3 -7.62 6.22 -1.30
N ARG A 4 -7.53 4.89 -1.20
CA ARG A 4 -6.60 4.06 -1.96
C ARG A 4 -7.32 2.83 -2.52
N THR A 5 -7.13 2.54 -3.79
CA THR A 5 -7.73 1.38 -4.45
C THR A 5 -6.84 0.88 -5.57
N GLN A 6 -7.08 -0.35 -6.01
CA GLN A 6 -6.59 -0.86 -7.29
C GLN A 6 -7.63 -0.70 -8.40
N PHE A 7 -7.16 -0.65 -9.65
CA PHE A 7 -7.99 -0.50 -10.86
C PHE A 7 -7.94 -1.71 -11.80
N ALA A 8 -6.98 -2.60 -11.61
CA ALA A 8 -6.76 -3.77 -12.46
C ALA A 8 -7.03 -5.06 -11.69
N LYS A 9 -7.21 -6.15 -12.45
CA LYS A 9 -7.31 -7.50 -11.91
C LYS A 9 -5.94 -8.02 -11.50
N GLY A 10 -5.86 -8.61 -10.31
CA GLY A 10 -4.72 -9.41 -9.86
C GLY A 10 -5.03 -10.88 -10.05
N TYR A 11 -4.00 -11.67 -10.34
CA TYR A 11 -4.11 -13.11 -10.52
C TYR A 11 -3.00 -13.83 -9.78
N GLU A 12 -3.35 -14.98 -9.23
CA GLU A 12 -2.41 -16.01 -8.80
C GLU A 12 -2.36 -17.10 -9.87
N PHE A 13 -1.15 -17.64 -10.09
CA PHE A 13 -0.90 -18.67 -11.08
C PHE A 13 -0.46 -19.94 -10.38
N SER A 14 -1.17 -21.02 -10.67
CA SER A 14 -0.80 -22.37 -10.24
C SER A 14 -0.72 -23.30 -11.46
N GLU A 15 -0.19 -24.49 -11.25
CA GLU A 15 -0.09 -25.52 -12.29
C GLU A 15 -0.96 -26.72 -11.92
N ASP A 16 -1.74 -27.21 -12.88
CA ASP A 16 -2.46 -28.46 -12.72
C ASP A 16 -1.45 -29.62 -12.66
N ALA A 17 -1.48 -30.38 -11.56
CA ALA A 17 -0.51 -31.45 -11.33
C ALA A 17 -0.65 -32.64 -12.29
N GLU A 18 -1.79 -32.81 -12.96
CA GLU A 18 -2.05 -33.91 -13.90
C GLU A 18 -1.82 -33.51 -15.35
N THR A 19 -2.19 -32.27 -15.73
CA THR A 19 -2.14 -31.81 -17.12
C THR A 19 -0.96 -30.87 -17.42
N GLY A 20 -0.35 -30.27 -16.39
CA GLY A 20 0.70 -29.25 -16.53
C GLY A 20 0.18 -27.90 -17.04
N GLU A 21 -1.15 -27.72 -17.09
CA GLU A 21 -1.75 -26.47 -17.56
C GLU A 21 -1.66 -25.38 -16.49
N THR A 22 -1.35 -24.15 -16.92
CA THR A 22 -1.39 -22.99 -16.02
C THR A 22 -2.83 -22.62 -15.70
N ILE A 23 -3.19 -22.73 -14.42
CA ILE A 23 -4.45 -22.25 -13.87
C ILE A 23 -4.24 -20.81 -13.42
N ARG A 24 -5.18 -19.94 -13.79
CA ARG A 24 -5.16 -18.52 -13.41
C ARG A 24 -6.37 -18.20 -12.54
N THR A 25 -6.12 -17.93 -11.27
CA THR A 25 -7.15 -17.58 -10.29
C THR A 25 -7.15 -16.08 -10.04
N GLU A 26 -8.29 -15.43 -10.23
CA GLU A 26 -8.43 -14.00 -9.93
C GLU A 26 -8.42 -13.80 -8.40
N THR A 27 -7.54 -12.96 -7.90
CA THR A 27 -7.40 -12.69 -6.46
C THR A 27 -7.91 -11.31 -6.08
N THR A 28 -7.90 -10.36 -7.01
CA THR A 28 -8.32 -8.97 -6.75
C THR A 28 -8.81 -8.32 -8.03
N HIS A 29 -9.61 -7.25 -7.95
CA HIS A 29 -10.01 -6.45 -9.12
C HIS A 29 -10.32 -4.99 -8.74
N ALA A 30 -10.76 -4.19 -9.72
CA ALA A 30 -11.04 -2.78 -9.53
C ALA A 30 -11.93 -2.53 -8.30
N PHE A 31 -11.49 -1.67 -7.37
CA PHE A 31 -12.20 -1.38 -6.12
C PHE A 31 -12.28 -2.52 -5.09
N SER A 32 -11.54 -3.63 -5.29
CA SER A 32 -11.42 -4.73 -4.33
C SER A 32 -9.95 -5.15 -4.15
N PRO A 33 -9.26 -4.67 -3.10
CA PRO A 33 -9.78 -3.82 -2.03
C PRO A 33 -9.77 -2.31 -2.36
N ALA A 34 -10.67 -1.57 -1.71
CA ALA A 34 -10.63 -0.12 -1.61
C ALA A 34 -10.59 0.31 -0.13
N TYR A 35 -9.65 1.18 0.21
CA TYR A 35 -9.41 1.71 1.55
C TYR A 35 -9.87 3.16 1.62
N LEU A 36 -10.68 3.51 2.63
CA LEU A 36 -11.02 4.88 2.96
C LEU A 36 -10.66 5.17 4.41
N GLN A 37 -9.77 6.14 4.63
CA GLN A 37 -9.38 6.60 5.96
C GLN A 37 -9.82 8.04 6.20
N THR A 38 -10.42 8.29 7.35
CA THR A 38 -10.83 9.63 7.77
C THR A 38 -10.79 9.78 9.28
N GLY A 39 -10.33 10.93 9.76
CA GLY A 39 -10.18 11.19 11.17
C GLY A 39 -9.59 12.57 11.44
N PRO A 40 -9.90 13.19 12.58
CA PRO A 40 -9.20 14.39 13.02
C PRO A 40 -7.73 14.09 13.31
N GLY A 41 -6.86 15.02 12.94
CA GLY A 41 -5.43 14.92 13.17
C GLY A 41 -4.73 16.27 13.17
N ILE A 42 -3.47 16.25 13.55
CA ILE A 42 -2.57 17.40 13.55
C ILE A 42 -1.51 17.15 12.50
N MET A 43 -1.42 18.08 11.55
CA MET A 43 -0.38 18.08 10.52
C MET A 43 0.62 19.18 10.82
N TRP A 44 1.89 18.82 10.88
CA TRP A 44 3.01 19.73 10.92
C TRP A 44 3.82 19.63 9.63
N LYS A 45 4.22 20.78 9.09
CA LYS A 45 5.04 20.87 7.87
C LYS A 45 6.21 21.81 8.12
N LYS A 46 7.37 21.48 7.56
CA LYS A 46 8.54 22.35 7.48
C LYS A 46 8.95 22.46 6.01
N GLY A 47 8.54 23.55 5.38
CA GLY A 47 8.68 23.73 3.93
C GLY A 47 7.94 22.64 3.15
N ASP A 48 8.45 22.34 1.97
CA ASP A 48 7.90 21.30 1.08
C ASP A 48 8.55 19.93 1.31
N ASP A 49 9.70 19.90 2.01
CA ASP A 49 10.53 18.70 2.16
C ASP A 49 10.17 17.85 3.37
N PHE A 50 9.41 18.37 4.34
CA PHE A 50 9.09 17.61 5.54
C PHE A 50 7.65 17.82 5.99
N MET A 51 6.94 16.71 6.20
CA MET A 51 5.59 16.69 6.73
C MET A 51 5.40 15.53 7.68
N VAL A 52 4.74 15.77 8.81
CA VAL A 52 4.24 14.72 9.70
C VAL A 52 2.79 15.01 10.02
N ASN A 53 1.93 14.01 9.87
CA ASN A 53 0.52 14.06 10.22
C ASN A 53 0.20 12.94 11.21
N LEU A 54 -0.33 13.30 12.37
CA LEU A 54 -0.78 12.37 13.40
C LEU A 54 -2.29 12.50 13.58
N ALA A 55 -3.02 11.42 13.34
CA ALA A 55 -4.47 11.35 13.50
C ALA A 55 -4.83 10.23 14.51
N PRO A 56 -4.96 10.54 15.81
CA PRO A 56 -5.14 9.53 16.86
C PRO A 56 -6.54 8.88 16.87
N ALA A 57 -7.51 9.46 16.16
CA ALA A 57 -8.85 8.93 16.02
C ALA A 57 -9.21 8.85 14.55
N THR A 58 -8.90 7.72 13.92
CA THR A 58 -9.03 7.49 12.48
C THR A 58 -9.90 6.28 12.23
N ALA A 59 -11.04 6.51 11.58
CA ALA A 59 -11.84 5.45 10.98
C ALA A 59 -11.18 5.00 9.67
N ARG A 60 -11.06 3.68 9.47
CA ARG A 60 -10.68 3.05 8.22
C ARG A 60 -11.78 2.09 7.77
N PHE A 61 -12.21 2.23 6.54
CA PHE A 61 -13.13 1.32 5.87
C PHE A 61 -12.34 0.57 4.80
N ILE A 62 -12.47 -0.74 4.79
CA ILE A 62 -11.88 -1.63 3.77
C ILE A 62 -13.06 -2.25 3.04
N PHE A 63 -13.21 -1.94 1.76
CA PHE A 63 -14.27 -2.48 0.90
C PHE A 63 -13.70 -3.54 -0.02
N VAL A 64 -14.44 -4.63 -0.20
CA VAL A 64 -14.08 -5.75 -1.07
C VAL A 64 -15.30 -6.22 -1.86
N ASP A 65 -15.07 -6.87 -3.00
CA ASP A 65 -16.12 -7.60 -3.67
C ASP A 65 -16.44 -8.89 -2.88
N LYS A 66 -17.73 -9.11 -2.57
CA LYS A 66 -18.22 -10.28 -1.85
C LYS A 66 -17.89 -11.60 -2.57
N ALA A 67 -17.62 -11.57 -3.87
CA ALA A 67 -17.17 -12.74 -4.63
C ALA A 67 -15.89 -13.36 -4.00
N PHE A 68 -15.04 -12.55 -3.37
CA PHE A 68 -13.81 -13.02 -2.71
C PHE A 68 -14.01 -13.49 -1.25
N THR A 69 -15.18 -13.24 -0.65
CA THR A 69 -15.49 -13.59 0.76
C THR A 69 -16.64 -14.58 0.92
N SER A 70 -17.28 -15.00 -0.18
CA SER A 70 -18.50 -15.84 -0.15
C SER A 70 -18.28 -17.30 -0.57
N GLY A 71 -17.04 -17.70 -0.84
CA GLY A 71 -16.72 -19.06 -1.25
C GLY A 71 -16.86 -20.08 -0.10
N PRO A 72 -17.19 -21.34 -0.40
CA PRO A 72 -17.29 -22.39 0.63
C PRO A 72 -15.96 -22.70 1.33
N GLU A 73 -14.84 -22.36 0.68
CA GLU A 73 -13.48 -22.54 1.20
C GLU A 73 -12.94 -21.28 1.91
N TYR A 74 -13.73 -20.20 1.97
CA TYR A 74 -13.31 -18.96 2.62
C TYR A 74 -13.27 -19.13 4.14
N MET A 75 -12.17 -18.74 4.78
CA MET A 75 -12.11 -18.60 6.23
C MET A 75 -12.27 -17.13 6.63
N ASP A 76 -12.96 -16.89 7.74
CA ASP A 76 -13.20 -15.54 8.26
C ASP A 76 -11.89 -14.76 8.41
N GLY A 77 -11.82 -13.60 7.75
CA GLY A 77 -10.67 -12.72 7.77
C GLY A 77 -9.59 -13.00 6.72
N ASP A 78 -9.71 -14.03 5.88
CA ASP A 78 -8.68 -14.39 4.90
C ASP A 78 -8.44 -13.31 3.84
N TYR A 79 -9.49 -12.57 3.45
CA TYR A 79 -9.40 -11.53 2.44
C TYR A 79 -9.42 -10.14 3.07
N PHE A 80 -8.23 -9.59 3.33
CA PHE A 80 -8.02 -8.27 3.96
C PHE A 80 -8.73 -8.11 5.33
N GLY A 81 -8.89 -9.22 6.06
CA GLY A 81 -9.56 -9.25 7.36
C GLY A 81 -11.09 -9.10 7.31
N VAL A 82 -11.72 -9.25 6.14
CA VAL A 82 -13.18 -9.16 6.00
C VAL A 82 -13.85 -10.48 6.40
N ASP A 83 -14.97 -10.44 7.11
CA ASP A 83 -15.68 -11.66 7.54
C ASP A 83 -16.38 -12.37 6.36
N ALA A 84 -16.70 -13.65 6.50
CA ALA A 84 -17.34 -14.44 5.46
C ALA A 84 -18.70 -13.84 5.04
N GLY A 85 -18.89 -13.71 3.73
CA GLY A 85 -20.08 -13.13 3.13
C GLY A 85 -20.20 -11.61 3.28
N GLU A 86 -19.25 -10.94 3.93
CA GLU A 86 -19.22 -9.49 4.08
C GLU A 86 -18.41 -8.81 2.96
N GLY A 87 -18.76 -7.56 2.67
CA GLY A 87 -18.11 -6.75 1.63
C GLY A 87 -17.34 -5.55 2.19
N MET A 88 -17.29 -5.44 3.51
CA MET A 88 -16.67 -4.31 4.20
C MET A 88 -16.15 -4.74 5.57
N ARG A 89 -14.94 -4.29 5.90
CA ARG A 89 -14.42 -4.27 7.26
C ARG A 89 -14.28 -2.83 7.75
N PHE A 90 -14.60 -2.61 9.01
CA PHE A 90 -14.39 -1.34 9.70
C PHE A 90 -13.27 -1.47 10.73
N GLU A 91 -12.38 -0.50 10.75
CA GLU A 91 -11.34 -0.35 11.77
C GLU A 91 -11.38 1.06 12.37
N PHE A 92 -10.97 1.16 13.63
CA PHE A 92 -10.81 2.43 14.32
C PHE A 92 -9.47 2.44 15.04
N GLY A 93 -8.70 3.52 14.88
CA GLY A 93 -7.31 3.49 15.27
C GLY A 93 -6.59 4.83 15.21
N ALA A 94 -5.27 4.78 15.40
CA ALA A 94 -4.40 5.91 15.12
C ALA A 94 -3.72 5.74 13.76
N SER A 95 -3.49 6.85 13.08
CA SER A 95 -2.67 6.93 11.87
C SER A 95 -1.54 7.93 12.05
N LEU A 96 -0.35 7.57 11.59
CA LEU A 96 0.78 8.47 11.44
C LEU A 96 1.27 8.42 9.99
N THR A 97 1.34 9.56 9.34
CA THR A 97 1.98 9.71 8.02
C THR A 97 3.16 10.65 8.17
N ALA A 98 4.33 10.27 7.66
CA ALA A 98 5.46 11.18 7.55
C ALA A 98 6.07 11.13 6.14
N LEU A 99 6.42 12.31 5.64
CA LEU A 99 7.12 12.52 4.38
C LEU A 99 8.41 13.28 4.66
N ALA A 100 9.51 12.83 4.06
CA ALA A 100 10.80 13.49 4.17
C ALA A 100 11.57 13.41 2.85
N ALA A 101 11.89 14.56 2.27
CA ALA A 101 12.66 14.71 1.04
C ALA A 101 14.02 15.34 1.32
N PHE A 102 15.05 14.84 0.65
CA PHE A 102 16.43 15.27 0.82
C PHE A 102 17.13 15.33 -0.53
N ASP A 103 17.82 16.44 -0.80
CA ASP A 103 18.81 16.48 -1.87
C ASP A 103 20.11 15.89 -1.32
N ILE A 104 20.45 14.67 -1.75
CA ILE A 104 21.59 13.91 -1.22
C ILE A 104 22.89 14.50 -1.77
N VAL A 105 22.91 14.71 -3.08
CA VAL A 105 23.96 15.40 -3.84
C VAL A 105 23.31 16.10 -5.03
N GLU A 106 24.07 16.87 -5.80
CA GLU A 106 23.56 17.52 -7.01
C GLU A 106 22.88 16.51 -7.94
N ASN A 107 21.70 16.85 -8.43
CA ASN A 107 20.83 16.01 -9.28
C ASN A 107 20.36 14.68 -8.64
N VAL A 108 20.54 14.48 -7.33
CA VAL A 108 20.07 13.27 -6.64
C VAL A 108 19.15 13.65 -5.49
N ARG A 109 17.86 13.36 -5.65
CA ARG A 109 16.81 13.63 -4.66
C ARG A 109 16.22 12.34 -4.15
N MET A 110 16.13 12.20 -2.83
CA MET A 110 15.54 11.06 -2.14
C MET A 110 14.31 11.48 -1.36
N GLU A 111 13.18 10.85 -1.68
CA GLU A 111 11.90 11.08 -1.02
C GLU A 111 11.50 9.82 -0.25
N ASN A 112 11.16 10.00 1.02
CA ASN A 112 10.72 8.94 1.91
C ASN A 112 9.29 9.24 2.35
N SER A 113 8.45 8.21 2.33
CA SER A 113 7.09 8.23 2.85
C SER A 113 6.89 7.03 3.75
N ILE A 114 6.37 7.27 4.95
CA ILE A 114 5.92 6.21 5.84
C ILE A 114 4.48 6.48 6.26
N ASN A 115 3.65 5.45 6.18
CA ASN A 115 2.30 5.43 6.72
C ASN A 115 2.22 4.30 7.73
N LEU A 116 1.82 4.64 8.94
CA LEU A 116 1.60 3.72 10.04
C LEU A 116 0.13 3.76 10.45
N TYR A 117 -0.41 2.61 10.79
CA TYR A 117 -1.75 2.53 11.37
C TYR A 117 -1.81 1.47 12.47
N SER A 118 -2.48 1.81 13.57
CA SER A 118 -2.69 0.91 14.70
C SER A 118 -4.19 0.77 14.92
N ASN A 119 -4.71 -0.45 14.76
CA ASN A 119 -6.13 -0.75 14.93
C ASN A 119 -6.45 -0.99 16.42
N TYR A 120 -7.22 -0.09 17.03
CA TYR A 120 -7.63 -0.16 18.43
C TYR A 120 -8.65 -1.27 18.72
N LEU A 121 -9.36 -1.73 17.70
CA LEU A 121 -10.44 -2.71 17.85
C LEU A 121 -9.96 -4.17 17.77
N ASP A 122 -8.74 -4.41 17.32
CA ASP A 122 -8.18 -5.75 17.13
C ASP A 122 -6.90 -5.93 17.96
N LYS A 123 -5.73 -5.67 17.36
CA LYS A 123 -4.42 -5.74 18.03
C LYS A 123 -3.72 -4.37 18.00
N PRO A 124 -3.93 -3.48 18.99
CA PRO A 124 -3.34 -2.14 18.95
C PRO A 124 -1.81 -2.11 18.98
N GLY A 125 -1.19 -3.16 19.54
CA GLY A 125 0.28 -3.32 19.52
C GLY A 125 0.82 -3.72 18.15
N ASN A 126 -0.05 -4.14 17.23
CA ASN A 126 0.30 -4.43 15.86
C ASN A 126 0.09 -3.19 15.00
N VAL A 127 1.12 -2.82 14.24
CA VAL A 127 1.14 -1.59 13.44
C VAL A 127 1.32 -1.98 12.00
N ASP A 128 0.35 -1.63 11.15
CA ASP A 128 0.48 -1.73 9.71
C ASP A 128 1.51 -0.70 9.26
N ILE A 129 2.42 -1.12 8.38
CA ILE A 129 3.51 -0.29 7.87
C ILE A 129 3.41 -0.24 6.35
N ASP A 130 3.44 0.96 5.78
CA ASP A 130 3.64 1.19 4.35
C ASP A 130 4.76 2.23 4.20
N TYR A 131 5.96 1.73 3.92
CA TYR A 131 7.16 2.52 3.70
C TYR A 131 7.52 2.56 2.22
N LEU A 132 7.76 3.75 1.69
CA LEU A 132 8.18 4.01 0.33
C LEU A 132 9.40 4.92 0.32
N MET A 133 10.45 4.50 -0.37
CA MET A 133 11.61 5.32 -0.72
C MET A 133 11.64 5.49 -2.24
N ASN A 134 11.79 6.72 -2.70
CA ASN A 134 11.95 7.09 -4.11
C ASN A 134 13.23 7.91 -4.28
N LEU A 135 14.24 7.33 -4.91
CA LEU A 135 15.49 7.98 -5.25
C LEU A 135 15.49 8.36 -6.73
N GLN A 136 15.50 9.65 -7.02
CA GLN A 136 15.52 10.23 -8.35
C GLN A 136 16.92 10.77 -8.65
N MET A 137 17.50 10.34 -9.77
CA MET A 137 18.88 10.66 -10.16
C MET A 137 18.88 11.24 -11.58
N GLY A 138 19.21 12.53 -11.71
CA GLY A 138 19.56 13.15 -12.99
C GLY A 138 21.01 12.83 -13.35
N ILE A 139 21.22 12.16 -14.48
CA ILE A 139 22.57 11.85 -14.98
C ILE A 139 23.06 13.00 -15.86
N ASN A 140 22.22 13.45 -16.80
CA ASN A 140 22.42 14.65 -17.61
C ASN A 140 21.05 15.13 -18.14
N GLU A 141 21.04 16.16 -19.00
CA GLU A 141 19.81 16.72 -19.56
C GLU A 141 18.96 15.70 -20.35
N PHE A 142 19.58 14.63 -20.84
CA PHE A 142 18.94 13.57 -21.62
C PHE A 142 18.71 12.28 -20.85
N LEU A 143 19.40 12.05 -19.72
CA LEU A 143 19.41 10.76 -19.03
C LEU A 143 19.05 10.93 -17.56
N SER A 144 18.18 10.05 -17.08
CA SER A 144 17.78 9.97 -15.68
C SER A 144 17.65 8.51 -15.26
N ALA A 145 17.74 8.27 -13.96
CA ALA A 145 17.43 6.99 -13.35
C ALA A 145 16.57 7.21 -12.12
N ASN A 146 15.75 6.21 -11.78
CA ASN A 146 14.95 6.20 -10.58
C ASN A 146 15.04 4.83 -9.91
N LEU A 147 15.08 4.83 -8.58
CA LEU A 147 15.00 3.63 -7.76
C LEU A 147 13.85 3.83 -6.77
N LEU A 148 12.86 2.95 -6.83
CA LEU A 148 11.73 2.91 -5.93
C LEU A 148 11.80 1.62 -5.11
N PHE A 149 11.82 1.77 -3.79
CA PHE A 149 11.77 0.67 -2.84
C PHE A 149 10.52 0.84 -1.99
N GLN A 150 9.74 -0.23 -1.82
CA GLN A 150 8.59 -0.25 -0.95
C GLN A 150 8.62 -1.48 -0.05
N ALA A 151 8.30 -1.28 1.22
CA ALA A 151 8.08 -2.34 2.20
C ALA A 151 6.70 -2.14 2.82
N ILE A 152 5.82 -3.13 2.66
CA ILE A 152 4.48 -3.15 3.25
C ILE A 152 4.42 -4.29 4.26
N TYR A 153 3.88 -4.03 5.45
CA TYR A 153 3.55 -5.04 6.44
C TYR A 153 2.12 -4.83 6.91
N ASP A 154 1.31 -5.88 6.82
CA ASP A 154 -0.10 -5.89 7.22
C ASP A 154 -0.43 -7.32 7.70
N ASP A 155 -0.77 -7.45 8.97
CA ASP A 155 -1.06 -8.73 9.62
C ASP A 155 -2.41 -9.32 9.23
N ASN A 156 -3.31 -8.50 8.68
CA ASN A 156 -4.61 -8.93 8.20
C ASN A 156 -4.64 -9.20 6.68
N ALA A 157 -3.51 -9.05 5.98
CA ALA A 157 -3.36 -9.39 4.57
C ALA A 157 -2.50 -10.64 4.34
N VAL A 158 -1.19 -10.57 4.62
CA VAL A 158 -0.25 -11.68 4.36
C VAL A 158 0.58 -12.03 5.61
N GLY A 159 0.57 -11.19 6.66
CA GLY A 159 1.31 -11.46 7.90
C GLY A 159 2.84 -11.40 7.73
N ALA A 160 3.33 -10.90 6.60
CA ALA A 160 4.75 -10.83 6.25
C ALA A 160 5.06 -9.53 5.52
N PHE A 161 6.35 -9.15 5.49
CA PHE A 161 6.80 -8.02 4.69
C PHE A 161 6.69 -8.34 3.20
N GLN A 162 5.91 -7.53 2.49
CA GLN A 162 5.88 -7.50 1.04
C GLN A 162 6.85 -6.43 0.56
N ILE A 163 7.90 -6.86 -0.16
CA ILE A 163 8.93 -5.97 -0.69
C ILE A 163 8.72 -5.78 -2.19
N ARG A 164 8.79 -4.52 -2.63
CA ARG A 164 8.75 -4.16 -4.05
C ARG A 164 9.91 -3.24 -4.39
N GLU A 165 10.67 -3.61 -5.41
CA GLU A 165 11.79 -2.84 -5.93
C GLU A 165 11.58 -2.56 -7.41
N VAL A 166 11.71 -1.30 -7.81
CA VAL A 166 11.61 -0.88 -9.20
C VAL A 166 12.79 0.02 -9.52
N PHE A 167 13.60 -0.41 -10.48
CA PHE A 167 14.67 0.40 -11.05
C PHE A 167 14.27 0.81 -12.47
N GLY A 168 14.37 2.10 -12.77
CA GLY A 168 14.05 2.67 -14.06
C GLY A 168 15.18 3.56 -14.59
N VAL A 169 15.34 3.57 -15.91
CA VAL A 169 16.22 4.48 -16.64
C VAL A 169 15.40 5.18 -17.70
N GLY A 170 15.48 6.50 -17.75
CA GLY A 170 14.67 7.35 -18.63
C GLY A 170 15.53 8.21 -19.55
N PHE A 171 15.10 8.33 -20.80
CA PHE A 171 15.58 9.33 -21.73
C PHE A 171 14.65 10.55 -21.72
N ASN A 172 15.20 11.73 -21.50
CA ASN A 172 14.49 13.00 -21.45
C ASN A 172 14.79 13.82 -22.69
N TYR A 173 13.77 14.36 -23.35
CA TYR A 173 13.94 15.31 -24.44
C TYR A 173 12.99 16.49 -24.20
N LYS A 174 13.56 17.68 -24.01
CA LYS A 174 12.80 18.92 -23.89
C LYS A 174 12.69 19.55 -25.29
N LEU A 175 11.46 19.76 -25.75
CA LEU A 175 11.14 20.57 -26.93
C LEU A 175 11.26 22.06 -26.64
#